data_AF-T0Y904-F1
#
_entry.id   AF-T0Y904-F1
#
_cell.length_a   1.000
_cell.length_b   1.000
_cell.length_c   1.000
_cell.angle_alpha   90.00
_cell.angle_beta   90.00
_cell.angle_gamma   90.00
#
_symmetry.space_group_name_H-M   'P 1'
#
loop_
_entity.id
_entity.type
_entity.pdbx_description
1 polymer ?
#
loop_
_entity_poly.entity_id
_entity_poly.type
_entity_poly.pdbx_seq_one_letter_code
_entity_poly.pdbx_strand_id
1 'polypeptide(L)'
;MAARSGSQHGYDGIDPARLWPDLGTEADWRALADEARAGGLGLVADIVPNHLAASDENAAWWEVLRLGPAASTASWFDIDWQPHPVTGRPCVVLPVLPSTLPEAIRDGTLTVSSEGPDPVIRLRDGGRFPTTPETEPLARAILDGSDRSAPAPTDRWLDLLDRQHYRLVPYWEGHRSVNYRRFFQVNDLVGLRVEDPTVFDAVHRRILDWVARGDLVGVRVDHIDGLFEPRRYLERLRESITARCPGPFAIWVEKILLGDEPLRPNWPVEGSTGYDALARL
;
A
#
# COMPACT_ATOMS: atom_id res chain seq x y z
N MET A 1 6.63 9.07 -5.10
CA MET A 1 6.03 7.95 -5.88
C MET A 1 4.54 8.23 -6.03
N ALA A 2 3.82 7.53 -6.92
CA ALA A 2 2.40 7.79 -7.12
C ALA A 2 1.60 7.48 -5.85
N ALA A 3 0.74 8.41 -5.47
CA ALA A 3 -0.16 8.31 -4.33
C ALA A 3 -1.62 8.36 -4.80
N ARG A 4 -2.56 8.14 -3.87
CA ARG A 4 -3.99 8.21 -4.16
C ARG A 4 -4.38 9.55 -4.77
N SER A 5 -5.38 9.51 -5.65
CA SER A 5 -5.97 10.70 -6.24
C SER A 5 -6.45 11.66 -5.16
N GLY A 6 -6.01 12.92 -5.23
CA GLY A 6 -6.37 13.95 -4.24
C GLY A 6 -5.59 13.91 -2.93
N SER A 7 -4.62 13.00 -2.78
CA SER A 7 -3.69 13.03 -1.65
C SER A 7 -2.99 14.39 -1.56
N GLN A 8 -2.78 14.86 -0.33
CA GLN A 8 -2.12 16.14 -0.04
C GLN A 8 -0.68 15.96 0.45
N HIS A 9 -0.23 14.71 0.65
CA HIS A 9 1.02 14.42 1.36
C HIS A 9 1.86 13.31 0.73
N GLY A 10 1.27 12.40 -0.06
CA GLY A 10 2.02 11.38 -0.82
C GLY A 10 2.50 10.15 -0.03
N TYR A 11 2.06 9.99 1.22
CA TYR A 11 2.40 8.83 2.09
C TYR A 11 1.47 7.63 1.86
N ASP A 12 0.32 7.86 1.25
CA ASP A 12 -0.65 6.87 0.78
C ASP A 12 -0.32 6.43 -0.65
N GLY A 13 0.90 5.91 -0.84
CA GLY A 13 1.42 5.43 -2.12
C GLY A 13 0.57 4.31 -2.73
N ILE A 14 0.36 4.32 -4.05
CA ILE A 14 -0.40 3.30 -4.78
C ILE A 14 0.44 2.54 -5.82
N ASP A 15 1.52 3.15 -6.31
CA ASP A 15 2.45 2.54 -7.26
C ASP A 15 3.87 3.09 -7.04
N PRO A 16 4.80 2.29 -6.49
CA PRO A 16 6.16 2.74 -6.24
C PRO A 16 6.99 2.91 -7.53
N ALA A 17 6.56 2.32 -8.64
CA ALA A 17 7.27 2.39 -9.91
C ALA A 17 6.96 3.66 -10.72
N ARG A 18 5.96 4.43 -10.32
CA ARG A 18 5.43 5.56 -11.08
C ARG A 18 5.65 6.87 -10.33
N LEU A 19 6.03 7.94 -11.06
CA LEU A 19 5.95 9.30 -10.54
C LEU A 19 4.48 9.67 -10.32
N TRP A 20 4.20 10.43 -9.27
CA TRP A 20 2.83 10.87 -8.98
C TRP A 20 2.33 11.79 -10.11
N PRO A 21 1.28 11.39 -10.84
CA PRO A 21 0.81 12.17 -11.99
C PRO A 21 0.42 13.61 -11.64
N ASP A 22 -0.08 13.85 -10.43
CA ASP A 22 -0.51 15.18 -9.98
C ASP A 22 0.68 16.13 -9.74
N LEU A 23 1.90 15.59 -9.56
CA LEU A 23 3.14 16.38 -9.43
C LEU A 23 3.84 16.62 -10.78
N GLY A 24 3.33 16.04 -11.87
CA GLY A 24 3.86 16.21 -13.22
C GLY A 24 4.36 14.91 -13.85
N THR A 25 5.11 15.06 -14.92
CA THR A 25 5.63 13.98 -15.76
C THR A 25 7.10 13.69 -15.46
N GLU A 26 7.61 12.58 -16.00
CA GLU A 26 9.06 12.29 -15.96
C GLU A 26 9.90 13.37 -16.63
N ALA A 27 9.35 14.10 -17.61
CA ALA A 27 10.05 15.22 -18.23
C ALA A 27 10.13 16.41 -17.25
N ASP A 28 9.07 16.67 -16.49
CA ASP A 28 9.04 17.73 -15.48
C ASP A 28 10.01 17.42 -14.33
N TRP A 29 10.07 16.16 -13.87
CA TRP A 29 11.08 15.71 -12.90
C TRP A 29 12.51 15.96 -13.41
N ARG A 30 12.79 15.64 -14.68
CA ARG A 30 14.10 15.89 -15.29
C ARG A 30 14.44 17.37 -15.33
N ALA A 31 13.49 18.20 -15.75
CA ALA A 31 13.67 19.64 -15.79
C ALA A 31 13.97 20.21 -14.39
N LEU A 32 13.26 19.73 -13.35
CA LEU A 32 13.53 20.10 -11.96
C LEU A 32 14.95 19.70 -11.52
N ALA A 33 15.35 18.45 -11.79
CA ALA A 33 16.67 17.94 -11.39
C ALA A 33 17.81 18.69 -12.11
N ASP A 34 17.64 18.98 -13.40
CA ASP A 34 18.63 19.71 -14.19
C ASP A 34 18.76 21.17 -13.74
N GLU A 35 17.64 21.85 -13.47
CA GLU A 35 17.65 23.23 -12.97
C GLU A 35 18.24 23.32 -11.56
N ALA A 36 17.88 22.41 -10.65
CA ALA A 36 18.46 22.33 -9.32
C ALA A 36 19.99 22.16 -9.40
N ARG A 37 20.46 21.26 -10.27
CA ARG A 37 21.89 21.03 -10.49
C ARG A 37 22.60 22.25 -11.08
N ALA A 38 21.98 22.92 -12.05
CA ALA A 38 22.52 24.16 -12.64
C ALA A 38 22.63 25.28 -11.60
N GLY A 39 21.70 25.33 -10.65
CA GLY A 39 21.73 26.23 -9.49
C GLY A 39 22.65 25.80 -8.34
N GLY A 40 23.36 24.67 -8.45
CA GLY A 40 24.22 24.15 -7.39
C GLY A 40 23.47 23.58 -6.17
N LEU A 41 22.18 23.24 -6.34
CA LEU A 41 21.33 22.62 -5.33
C LEU A 41 21.29 21.10 -5.49
N GLY A 42 21.19 20.40 -4.37
CA GLY A 42 20.96 18.96 -4.32
C GLY A 42 19.51 18.63 -3.98
N LEU A 43 18.95 17.58 -4.59
CA LEU A 43 17.62 17.08 -4.27
C LEU A 43 17.70 15.89 -3.31
N VAL A 44 16.87 15.94 -2.25
CA VAL A 44 16.68 14.83 -1.30
C VAL A 44 15.25 14.33 -1.46
N ALA A 45 15.08 13.04 -1.74
CA ALA A 45 13.75 12.45 -1.88
C ALA A 45 13.27 11.84 -0.56
N ASP A 46 12.04 12.14 -0.16
CA ASP A 46 11.34 11.43 0.90
C ASP A 46 10.78 10.10 0.35
N ILE A 47 11.07 8.99 1.03
CA ILE A 47 10.67 7.64 0.59
C ILE A 47 9.91 6.90 1.69
N VAL A 48 8.89 6.14 1.30
CA VAL A 48 7.97 5.45 2.20
C VAL A 48 8.05 3.94 1.98
N PRO A 49 9.00 3.23 2.63
CA PRO A 49 9.19 1.80 2.40
C PRO A 49 8.26 0.92 3.25
N ASN A 50 7.64 1.46 4.30
CA ASN A 50 6.93 0.65 5.28
C ASN A 50 5.56 0.15 4.79
N HIS A 51 4.88 0.92 3.94
CA HIS A 51 3.48 0.67 3.62
C HIS A 51 3.07 1.26 2.26
N LEU A 52 1.95 0.79 1.73
CA LEU A 52 1.20 1.39 0.62
C LEU A 52 -0.28 1.54 1.01
N ALA A 53 -1.04 2.26 0.20
CA ALA A 53 -2.47 2.38 0.37
C ALA A 53 -3.18 1.03 0.10
N ALA A 54 -4.04 0.60 1.03
CA ALA A 54 -5.00 -0.49 0.89
C ALA A 54 -6.24 0.00 0.10
N SER A 55 -6.01 0.52 -1.11
CA SER A 55 -6.99 1.20 -1.95
C SER A 55 -7.21 0.46 -3.26
N ASP A 56 -8.36 0.69 -3.90
CA ASP A 56 -8.65 0.18 -5.25
C ASP A 56 -7.84 0.87 -6.36
N GLU A 57 -7.18 1.99 -6.05
CA GLU A 57 -6.18 2.64 -6.91
C GLU A 57 -4.81 1.92 -6.90
N ASN A 58 -4.57 1.07 -5.90
CA ASN A 58 -3.35 0.27 -5.79
C ASN A 58 -3.53 -1.06 -6.53
N ALA A 59 -2.93 -1.18 -7.72
CA ALA A 59 -3.07 -2.36 -8.57
C ALA A 59 -2.54 -3.64 -7.92
N ALA A 60 -1.47 -3.56 -7.12
CA ALA A 60 -0.93 -4.71 -6.39
C ALA A 60 -1.91 -5.18 -5.31
N TRP A 61 -2.48 -4.25 -4.55
CA TRP A 61 -3.51 -4.58 -3.56
C TRP A 61 -4.78 -5.14 -4.22
N TRP A 62 -5.23 -4.54 -5.32
CA TRP A 62 -6.37 -5.03 -6.10
C TRP A 62 -6.16 -6.46 -6.60
N GLU A 63 -4.97 -6.79 -7.10
CA GLU A 63 -4.63 -8.16 -7.50
C GLU A 63 -4.73 -9.15 -6.33
N VAL A 64 -4.23 -8.77 -5.15
CA VAL A 64 -4.33 -9.58 -3.92
C VAL A 64 -5.78 -9.82 -3.51
N LEU A 65 -6.64 -8.80 -3.57
CA LEU A 65 -8.06 -8.97 -3.28
C LEU A 65 -8.76 -9.87 -4.32
N ARG A 66 -8.31 -9.84 -5.57
CA ARG A 66 -8.89 -10.64 -6.68
C ARG A 66 -8.45 -12.10 -6.68
N LEU A 67 -7.18 -12.37 -6.37
CA LEU A 67 -6.55 -13.70 -6.54
C LEU A 67 -6.08 -14.33 -5.22
N GLY A 68 -6.16 -13.59 -4.11
CA GLY A 68 -5.76 -14.06 -2.79
C GLY A 68 -4.27 -14.41 -2.70
N PRO A 69 -3.90 -15.48 -1.97
CA PRO A 69 -2.51 -15.92 -1.84
C PRO A 69 -1.81 -16.29 -3.16
N ALA A 70 -2.58 -16.49 -4.24
CA ALA A 70 -2.02 -16.81 -5.55
C ALA A 70 -1.62 -15.56 -6.37
N ALA A 71 -1.94 -14.35 -5.91
CA ALA A 71 -1.52 -13.12 -6.57
C ALA A 71 0.01 -13.02 -6.60
N SER A 72 0.57 -12.52 -7.71
CA SER A 72 2.02 -12.33 -7.83
C SER A 72 2.58 -11.32 -6.82
N THR A 73 1.72 -10.40 -6.37
CA THR A 73 2.00 -9.36 -5.38
C THR A 73 1.58 -9.74 -3.96
N ALA A 74 1.04 -10.95 -3.71
CA ALA A 74 0.62 -11.37 -2.36
C ALA A 74 1.75 -11.32 -1.33
N SER A 75 2.98 -11.64 -1.74
CA SER A 75 4.16 -11.59 -0.88
C SER A 75 4.62 -10.18 -0.53
N TRP A 76 4.13 -9.15 -1.23
CA TRP A 76 4.51 -7.76 -0.95
C TRP A 76 3.94 -7.29 0.37
N PHE A 77 2.78 -7.79 0.75
CA PHE A 77 2.04 -7.30 1.91
C PHE A 77 2.18 -8.25 3.10
N ASP A 78 2.20 -7.67 4.28
CA ASP A 78 2.27 -8.41 5.54
C ASP A 78 0.85 -8.78 6.01
N ILE A 79 0.37 -9.91 5.50
CA ILE A 79 -0.98 -10.45 5.71
C ILE A 79 -0.88 -11.78 6.48
N ASP A 80 -1.59 -11.86 7.61
CA ASP A 80 -1.89 -13.10 8.30
C ASP A 80 -3.11 -13.76 7.65
N TRP A 81 -2.86 -14.70 6.74
CA TRP A 81 -3.87 -15.36 5.91
C TRP A 81 -4.75 -16.34 6.72
N GLN A 82 -5.70 -15.79 7.48
CA GLN A 82 -6.65 -16.54 8.27
C GLN A 82 -7.78 -17.14 7.41
N PRO A 83 -8.29 -18.34 7.76
CA PRO A 83 -9.37 -18.98 7.02
C PRO A 83 -10.70 -18.23 7.22
N HIS A 84 -11.46 -18.10 6.13
CA HIS A 84 -12.82 -17.59 6.14
C HIS A 84 -13.69 -18.48 7.05
N PRO A 85 -14.51 -17.91 7.97
CA PRO A 85 -15.28 -18.70 8.93
C PRO A 85 -16.27 -19.69 8.31
N VAL A 86 -16.76 -19.39 7.11
CA VAL A 86 -17.72 -20.23 6.37
C VAL A 86 -17.04 -21.19 5.40
N THR A 87 -16.15 -20.68 4.53
CA THR A 87 -15.59 -21.45 3.41
C THR A 87 -14.22 -22.05 3.71
N GLY A 88 -13.57 -21.66 4.81
CA GLY A 88 -12.19 -22.06 5.15
C GLY A 88 -11.11 -21.48 4.24
N ARG A 89 -11.48 -20.71 3.20
CA ARG A 89 -10.55 -20.08 2.26
C ARG A 89 -9.72 -18.99 2.94
N PRO A 90 -8.41 -18.89 2.71
CA PRO A 90 -7.62 -17.77 3.22
C PRO A 90 -8.13 -16.43 2.68
N CYS A 91 -8.35 -15.46 3.57
CA CYS A 91 -8.93 -14.17 3.19
C CYS A 91 -8.37 -12.99 3.99
N VAL A 92 -8.43 -11.80 3.39
CA VAL A 92 -8.13 -10.51 4.03
C VAL A 92 -9.39 -9.96 4.71
N VAL A 93 -9.27 -9.38 5.91
CA VAL A 93 -10.39 -8.74 6.60
C VAL A 93 -10.34 -7.22 6.40
N LEU A 94 -11.38 -6.66 5.77
CA LEU A 94 -11.49 -5.25 5.42
C LEU A 94 -12.61 -4.58 6.24
N PRO A 95 -12.28 -3.77 7.26
CA PRO A 95 -13.25 -3.08 8.11
C PRO A 95 -13.79 -1.81 7.45
N VAL A 96 -14.69 -1.97 6.48
CA VAL A 96 -15.16 -0.88 5.60
C VAL A 96 -16.68 -0.65 5.65
N LEU A 97 -17.44 -1.55 6.27
CA LEU A 97 -18.91 -1.45 6.25
C LEU A 97 -19.42 -0.47 7.33
N PRO A 98 -20.44 0.35 7.03
CA PRO A 98 -21.09 1.21 8.02
C PRO A 98 -22.12 0.48 8.89
N SER A 99 -22.50 -0.75 8.52
CA SER A 99 -23.50 -1.60 9.16
C SER A 99 -23.06 -3.08 9.10
N THR A 100 -23.85 -3.99 9.66
CA THR A 100 -23.58 -5.42 9.50
C THR A 100 -23.70 -5.84 8.03
N LEU A 101 -22.98 -6.88 7.62
CA LEU A 101 -23.00 -7.31 6.22
C LEU A 101 -24.42 -7.61 5.70
N PRO A 102 -25.30 -8.35 6.42
CA PRO A 102 -26.66 -8.57 5.96
C PRO A 102 -27.50 -7.28 5.82
N GLU A 103 -27.27 -6.27 6.67
CA GLU A 103 -27.94 -4.97 6.57
C GLU A 103 -27.45 -4.18 5.37
N ALA A 104 -26.13 -4.10 5.18
CA ALA A 104 -25.52 -3.43 4.03
C ALA A 104 -25.96 -4.01 2.68
N ILE A 105 -26.23 -5.30 2.61
CA ILE A 105 -26.85 -5.94 1.44
C ILE A 105 -28.31 -5.51 1.29
N ARG A 106 -29.10 -5.56 2.38
CA ARG A 106 -30.54 -5.33 2.37
C ARG A 106 -30.92 -3.89 2.04
N ASP A 107 -30.14 -2.93 2.54
CA ASP A 107 -30.38 -1.51 2.35
C ASP A 107 -29.72 -0.96 1.07
N GLY A 108 -29.01 -1.80 0.30
CA GLY A 108 -28.33 -1.44 -0.93
C GLY A 108 -27.06 -0.61 -0.74
N THR A 109 -26.43 -0.66 0.45
CA THR A 109 -25.11 -0.08 0.69
C THR A 109 -24.05 -0.80 -0.13
N LEU A 110 -24.21 -2.12 -0.32
CA LEU A 110 -23.43 -2.93 -1.25
C LEU A 110 -24.19 -3.12 -2.56
N THR A 111 -23.49 -2.90 -3.68
CA THR A 111 -24.03 -3.09 -5.03
C THR A 111 -23.00 -3.75 -5.94
N VAL A 112 -23.45 -4.54 -6.93
CA VAL A 112 -22.57 -4.97 -8.03
C VAL A 112 -22.70 -3.95 -9.16
N SER A 113 -21.59 -3.58 -9.78
CA SER A 113 -21.55 -2.73 -10.98
C SER A 113 -20.71 -3.38 -12.08
N SER A 114 -21.00 -3.04 -13.33
CA SER A 114 -20.18 -3.39 -14.49
C SER A 114 -19.21 -2.25 -14.78
N GLU A 115 -17.93 -2.46 -14.49
CA GLU A 115 -16.87 -1.45 -14.63
C GLU A 115 -15.70 -2.02 -15.41
N GLY A 116 -15.85 -2.03 -16.73
CA GLY A 116 -14.88 -2.65 -17.63
C GLY A 116 -15.18 -4.12 -17.85
N PRO A 117 -14.16 -4.98 -18.03
CA PRO A 117 -14.38 -6.37 -18.39
C PRO A 117 -14.98 -7.17 -17.24
N ASP A 118 -14.64 -6.87 -15.99
CA ASP A 118 -15.03 -7.65 -14.81
C ASP A 118 -16.08 -6.87 -13.98
N PRO A 119 -17.09 -7.54 -13.40
CA PRO A 119 -17.98 -6.92 -12.42
C PRO A 119 -17.20 -6.59 -11.14
N VAL A 120 -17.63 -5.54 -10.43
CA VAL A 120 -17.02 -5.12 -9.16
C VAL A 120 -18.09 -4.95 -8.09
N ILE A 121 -17.71 -5.18 -6.83
CA ILE A 121 -18.54 -4.90 -5.67
C ILE A 121 -18.23 -3.47 -5.21
N ARG A 122 -19.25 -2.64 -5.06
CA ARG A 122 -19.13 -1.25 -4.60
C ARG A 122 -19.81 -1.05 -3.26
N LEU A 123 -19.21 -0.17 -2.47
CA LEU A 123 -19.87 0.52 -1.38
C LEU A 123 -20.45 1.85 -1.86
N ARG A 124 -21.66 2.18 -1.42
CA ARG A 124 -22.39 3.40 -1.78
C ARG A 124 -21.56 4.67 -1.58
N ASP A 125 -20.88 4.77 -0.44
CA ASP A 125 -20.15 5.98 -0.02
C ASP A 125 -18.67 5.95 -0.46
N GLY A 126 -18.29 5.04 -1.36
CA GLY A 126 -16.92 4.87 -1.84
C GLY A 126 -16.29 3.57 -1.38
N GLY A 127 -15.38 3.04 -2.20
CA GLY A 127 -14.80 1.72 -2.05
C GLY A 127 -15.25 0.78 -3.17
N ARG A 128 -14.28 0.18 -3.84
CA ARG A 128 -14.47 -0.80 -4.91
C ARG A 128 -13.67 -2.04 -4.56
N PHE A 129 -14.25 -3.20 -4.82
CA PHE A 129 -13.61 -4.47 -4.54
C PHE A 129 -13.78 -5.40 -5.74
N PRO A 130 -12.73 -6.13 -6.15
CA PRO A 130 -12.81 -7.04 -7.28
C PRO A 130 -13.70 -8.23 -6.96
N THR A 131 -14.37 -8.78 -7.95
CA THR A 131 -14.84 -10.17 -7.85
C THR A 131 -13.71 -11.12 -8.24
N THR A 132 -13.60 -12.27 -7.58
CA THR A 132 -12.70 -13.34 -8.06
C THR A 132 -13.18 -13.88 -9.42
N PRO A 133 -12.27 -14.43 -10.26
CA PRO A 133 -12.66 -15.07 -11.52
C PRO A 133 -13.71 -16.19 -11.33
N GLU A 134 -13.66 -16.90 -10.21
CA GLU A 134 -14.59 -17.98 -9.87
C GLU A 134 -16.02 -17.45 -9.65
N THR A 135 -16.14 -16.26 -9.07
CA THR A 135 -17.43 -15.67 -8.67
C THR A 135 -18.00 -14.67 -9.66
N GLU A 136 -17.25 -14.35 -10.71
CA GLU A 136 -17.68 -13.42 -11.76
C GLU A 136 -19.05 -13.79 -12.36
N PRO A 137 -19.33 -15.05 -12.76
CA PRO A 137 -20.65 -15.41 -13.30
C PRO A 137 -21.80 -15.14 -12.33
N LEU A 138 -21.59 -15.36 -11.03
CA LEU A 138 -22.58 -15.09 -9.99
C LEU A 138 -22.80 -13.59 -9.81
N ALA A 139 -21.73 -12.80 -9.82
CA ALA A 139 -21.83 -11.34 -9.76
C ALA A 139 -22.60 -10.77 -10.96
N ARG A 140 -22.38 -11.30 -12.18
CA ARG A 140 -23.17 -10.92 -13.37
C ARG A 140 -24.65 -11.29 -13.24
N ALA A 141 -24.96 -12.49 -12.72
CA ALA A 141 -26.33 -12.89 -12.49
C ALA A 141 -27.05 -12.00 -11.46
N ILE A 142 -26.34 -11.53 -10.43
CA ILE A 142 -26.84 -10.54 -9.46
C ILE A 142 -27.08 -9.18 -10.14
N LEU A 143 -26.13 -8.73 -10.98
CA LEU A 143 -26.23 -7.47 -11.72
C LEU A 143 -27.43 -7.46 -12.69
N ASP A 144 -27.61 -8.53 -13.46
CA ASP A 144 -28.63 -8.63 -14.51
C ASP A 144 -30.04 -8.91 -13.95
N GLY A 145 -30.15 -9.27 -12.66
CA GLY A 145 -31.40 -9.69 -12.02
C GLY A 145 -32.03 -10.93 -12.68
N SER A 146 -31.25 -11.71 -13.43
CA SER A 146 -31.74 -12.64 -14.46
C SER A 146 -31.99 -14.06 -13.97
N ASP A 147 -31.50 -14.45 -12.80
CA ASP A 147 -31.74 -15.80 -12.26
C ASP A 147 -32.99 -15.83 -11.37
N ARG A 148 -34.11 -16.32 -11.91
CA ARG A 148 -35.37 -16.51 -11.17
C ARG A 148 -35.44 -17.85 -10.39
N SER A 149 -34.39 -18.67 -10.43
CA SER A 149 -34.38 -20.04 -9.86
C SER A 149 -33.58 -20.19 -8.55
N ALA A 150 -32.80 -19.19 -8.16
CA ALA A 150 -31.89 -19.23 -7.01
C ALA A 150 -32.48 -18.61 -5.71
N PRO A 151 -31.87 -18.85 -4.52
CA PRO A 151 -32.37 -18.40 -3.20
C PRO A 151 -32.52 -16.88 -3.05
N ALA A 152 -33.02 -16.42 -1.88
CA ALA A 152 -33.35 -15.02 -1.62
C ALA A 152 -32.19 -14.07 -1.99
N PRO A 153 -32.45 -12.81 -2.39
CA PRO A 153 -31.40 -11.90 -2.84
C PRO A 153 -30.21 -11.79 -1.87
N THR A 154 -30.47 -11.82 -0.56
CA THR A 154 -29.43 -11.82 0.47
C THR A 154 -28.55 -13.07 0.46
N ASP A 155 -29.11 -14.26 0.24
CA ASP A 155 -28.35 -15.51 0.24
C ASP A 155 -27.34 -15.58 -0.91
N ARG A 156 -27.70 -15.06 -2.09
CA ARG A 156 -26.79 -14.99 -3.24
C ARG A 156 -25.65 -14.00 -3.01
N TRP A 157 -25.95 -12.89 -2.36
CA TRP A 157 -24.94 -11.91 -1.95
C TRP A 157 -23.98 -12.51 -0.93
N LEU A 158 -24.48 -13.28 0.04
CA LEU A 158 -23.65 -14.00 0.98
C LEU A 158 -22.78 -15.06 0.26
N ASP A 159 -23.34 -15.86 -0.66
CA ASP A 159 -22.54 -16.81 -1.46
C ASP A 159 -21.46 -16.11 -2.28
N LEU A 160 -21.79 -14.97 -2.92
CA LEU A 160 -20.81 -14.15 -3.64
C LEU A 160 -19.68 -13.71 -2.70
N LEU A 161 -20.01 -13.12 -1.56
CA LEU A 161 -19.03 -12.51 -0.65
C LEU A 161 -18.20 -13.54 0.11
N ASP A 162 -18.79 -14.65 0.54
CA ASP A 162 -18.11 -15.73 1.27
C ASP A 162 -17.04 -16.44 0.42
N ARG A 163 -17.14 -16.31 -0.91
CA ARG A 163 -16.20 -16.89 -1.90
C ARG A 163 -15.14 -15.89 -2.36
N GLN A 164 -15.13 -14.65 -1.86
CA GLN A 164 -14.04 -13.71 -2.15
C GLN A 164 -12.76 -14.06 -1.37
N HIS A 165 -11.63 -13.50 -1.80
CA HIS A 165 -10.37 -13.55 -1.03
C HIS A 165 -10.30 -12.45 0.05
N TYR A 166 -11.42 -11.79 0.31
CA TYR A 166 -11.57 -10.78 1.34
C TYR A 166 -12.93 -10.87 2.02
N ARG A 167 -13.02 -10.31 3.22
CA ARG A 167 -14.23 -10.20 4.02
C ARG A 167 -14.48 -8.74 4.31
N LEU A 168 -15.66 -8.25 3.96
CA LEU A 168 -16.09 -6.91 4.34
C LEU A 168 -16.77 -7.01 5.71
N VAL A 169 -16.22 -6.29 6.69
CA VAL A 169 -16.75 -6.26 8.06
C VAL A 169 -17.06 -4.83 8.48
N PRO A 170 -17.89 -4.61 9.51
CA PRO A 170 -18.13 -3.28 10.04
C PRO A 170 -16.85 -2.56 10.48
N TYR A 171 -16.76 -1.25 10.25
CA TYR A 171 -15.54 -0.48 10.53
C TYR A 171 -15.10 -0.56 12.00
N TRP A 172 -16.04 -0.67 12.95
CA TRP A 172 -15.75 -0.80 14.38
C TRP A 172 -15.14 -2.13 14.78
N GLU A 173 -15.20 -3.15 13.91
CA GLU A 173 -14.49 -4.42 14.12
C GLU A 173 -13.00 -4.33 13.75
N GLY A 174 -12.58 -3.25 13.10
CA GLY A 174 -11.22 -3.07 12.59
C GLY A 174 -10.11 -3.13 13.66
N HIS A 175 -10.43 -2.84 14.93
CA HIS A 175 -9.47 -2.96 16.02
C HIS A 175 -9.14 -4.40 16.43
N ARG A 176 -10.01 -5.36 16.09
CA ARG A 176 -9.87 -6.77 16.50
C ARG A 176 -9.65 -7.72 15.33
N SER A 177 -10.24 -7.40 14.18
CA SER A 177 -10.41 -8.38 13.10
C SER A 177 -9.44 -8.16 11.93
N VAL A 178 -8.78 -7.01 11.82
CA VAL A 178 -7.80 -6.76 10.75
C VAL A 178 -6.63 -7.73 10.87
N ASN A 179 -6.35 -8.44 9.78
CA ASN A 179 -5.33 -9.47 9.69
C ASN A 179 -4.18 -9.11 8.76
N TYR A 180 -3.88 -7.82 8.61
CA TYR A 180 -2.67 -7.34 7.95
C TYR A 180 -2.00 -6.28 8.82
N ARG A 181 -0.67 -6.19 8.76
CA ARG A 181 0.04 -5.13 9.46
C ARG A 181 -0.34 -3.78 8.84
N ARG A 182 -0.62 -2.80 9.69
CA ARG A 182 -0.97 -1.43 9.29
C ARG A 182 0.14 -0.45 9.68
N PHE A 183 0.11 0.73 9.08
CA PHE A 183 0.78 1.90 9.67
C PHE A 183 -0.04 2.38 10.87
N PHE A 184 0.48 2.18 12.08
CA PHE A 184 -0.26 2.35 13.34
C PHE A 184 -1.63 1.66 13.33
N GLN A 185 -2.72 2.42 13.41
CA GLN A 185 -4.11 1.93 13.41
C GLN A 185 -4.87 2.38 12.15
N VAL A 186 -4.16 2.84 11.11
CA VAL A 186 -4.77 3.33 9.87
C VAL A 186 -5.09 2.15 8.95
N ASN A 187 -6.38 1.83 8.80
CA ASN A 187 -6.83 0.69 7.98
C ASN A 187 -6.45 0.83 6.51
N ASP A 188 -6.40 2.07 6.01
CA ASP A 188 -6.13 2.39 4.62
C ASP A 188 -4.65 2.24 4.23
N LEU A 189 -3.75 1.88 5.16
CA LEU A 189 -2.32 1.72 4.92
C LEU A 189 -1.87 0.31 5.29
N VAL A 190 -1.58 -0.51 4.28
CA VAL A 190 -1.11 -1.90 4.42
C VAL A 190 0.41 -1.97 4.42
N GLY A 191 0.96 -2.69 5.39
CA GLY A 191 2.39 -2.88 5.58
C GLY A 191 3.04 -3.71 4.47
N LEU A 192 4.21 -3.26 4.03
CA LEU A 192 5.06 -3.93 3.04
C LEU A 192 6.12 -4.80 3.71
N ARG A 193 6.45 -5.91 3.06
CA ARG A 193 7.49 -6.86 3.47
C ARG A 193 8.83 -6.57 2.80
N VAL A 194 9.34 -5.34 2.98
CA VAL A 194 10.59 -4.88 2.35
C VAL A 194 11.86 -5.60 2.82
N GLU A 195 11.78 -6.45 3.85
CA GLU A 195 12.84 -7.41 4.18
C GLU A 195 13.09 -8.42 3.04
N ASP A 196 12.06 -8.77 2.27
CA ASP A 196 12.15 -9.58 1.05
C ASP A 196 12.86 -8.77 -0.06
N PRO A 197 13.97 -9.28 -0.64
CA PRO A 197 14.68 -8.63 -1.74
C PRO A 197 13.81 -8.27 -2.94
N THR A 198 12.85 -9.11 -3.31
CA THR A 198 11.99 -8.89 -4.48
C THR A 198 11.04 -7.71 -4.24
N VAL A 199 10.52 -7.59 -3.02
CA VAL A 199 9.66 -6.47 -2.60
C VAL A 199 10.48 -5.19 -2.50
N PHE A 200 11.67 -5.27 -1.90
CA PHE A 200 12.61 -4.15 -1.85
C PHE A 200 12.90 -3.60 -3.25
N ASP A 201 13.28 -4.46 -4.19
CA ASP A 201 13.62 -4.06 -5.55
C ASP A 201 12.41 -3.45 -6.26
N ALA A 202 11.22 -4.04 -6.12
CA ALA A 202 10.00 -3.51 -6.71
C ALA A 202 9.66 -2.10 -6.20
N VAL A 203 9.81 -1.89 -4.88
CA VAL A 203 9.50 -0.61 -4.22
C VAL A 203 10.56 0.46 -4.49
N HIS A 204 11.85 0.08 -4.60
CA HIS A 204 12.95 1.04 -4.71
C HIS A 204 13.40 1.30 -6.14
N ARG A 205 12.98 0.50 -7.12
CA ARG A 205 13.45 0.60 -8.52
C ARG A 205 13.46 2.03 -9.04
N ARG A 206 12.35 2.76 -8.89
CA ARG A 206 12.25 4.14 -9.42
C ARG A 206 13.21 5.10 -8.72
N ILE A 207 13.31 5.02 -7.39
CA ILE A 207 14.24 5.84 -6.62
C ILE A 207 15.68 5.55 -7.05
N LEU A 208 16.03 4.27 -7.18
CA LEU A 208 17.37 3.84 -7.61
C LEU A 208 17.68 4.24 -9.06
N ASP A 209 16.68 4.31 -9.94
CA ASP A 209 16.84 4.85 -11.30
C ASP A 209 17.20 6.35 -11.26
N TRP A 210 16.56 7.13 -10.38
CA TRP A 210 16.90 8.54 -10.18
C TRP A 210 18.28 8.73 -9.53
N VAL A 211 18.66 7.85 -8.60
CA VAL A 211 20.02 7.81 -8.03
C VAL A 211 21.06 7.53 -9.12
N ALA A 212 20.84 6.52 -9.97
CA ALA A 212 21.77 6.16 -11.05
C ALA A 212 21.97 7.27 -12.08
N ARG A 213 20.95 8.11 -12.26
CA ARG A 213 21.01 9.28 -13.14
C ARG A 213 21.67 10.51 -12.51
N GLY A 214 21.94 10.47 -11.20
CA GLY A 214 22.45 11.61 -10.46
C GLY A 214 21.41 12.72 -10.26
N ASP A 215 20.12 12.37 -10.27
CA ASP A 215 19.02 13.31 -10.01
C ASP A 215 18.90 13.63 -8.50
N LEU A 216 19.37 12.72 -7.64
CA LEU A 216 19.29 12.82 -6.18
C LEU A 216 20.68 12.86 -5.55
N VAL A 217 20.81 13.59 -4.43
CA VAL A 217 22.01 13.60 -3.57
C VAL A 217 21.76 12.93 -2.22
N GLY A 218 20.50 12.63 -1.91
CA GLY A 218 20.15 11.91 -0.70
C GLY A 218 18.72 11.40 -0.70
N VAL A 219 18.39 10.60 0.31
CA VAL A 219 17.02 10.20 0.64
C VAL A 219 16.74 10.41 2.13
N ARG A 220 15.48 10.68 2.46
CA ARG A 220 14.93 10.59 3.82
C ARG A 220 13.98 9.40 3.86
N VAL A 221 14.21 8.49 4.79
CA VAL A 221 13.41 7.27 4.96
C VAL A 221 12.33 7.51 6.00
N ASP A 222 11.08 7.40 5.59
CA ASP A 222 9.91 7.47 6.47
C ASP A 222 9.79 6.25 7.38
N HIS A 223 9.40 6.51 8.64
CA HIS A 223 8.96 5.50 9.60
C HIS A 223 9.84 4.23 9.67
N ILE A 224 11.14 4.42 9.84
CA ILE A 224 12.13 3.32 9.82
C ILE A 224 11.86 2.25 10.89
N ASP A 225 11.31 2.65 12.04
CA ASP A 225 10.98 1.75 13.16
C ASP A 225 9.78 0.83 12.87
N GLY A 226 9.03 1.07 11.78
CA GLY A 226 7.96 0.18 11.32
C GLY A 226 8.44 -1.05 10.54
N LEU A 227 9.70 -1.06 10.10
CA LEU A 227 10.27 -2.16 9.31
C LEU A 227 10.63 -3.37 10.18
N PHE A 228 10.51 -4.57 9.61
CA PHE A 228 10.84 -5.82 10.30
C PHE A 228 12.34 -5.95 10.63
N GLU A 229 13.22 -5.65 9.66
CA GLU A 229 14.68 -5.64 9.82
C GLU A 229 15.29 -4.29 9.38
N PRO A 230 15.14 -3.20 10.16
CA PRO A 230 15.51 -1.85 9.71
C PRO A 230 17.00 -1.70 9.35
N ARG A 231 17.88 -2.34 10.13
CA ARG A 231 19.33 -2.34 9.84
C ARG A 231 19.63 -2.96 8.48
N ARG A 232 19.07 -4.15 8.21
CA ARG A 232 19.30 -4.90 6.97
C ARG A 232 18.73 -4.15 5.76
N TYR A 233 17.57 -3.51 5.95
CA TYR A 233 17.00 -2.61 4.95
C TYR A 233 17.97 -1.47 4.60
N LEU A 234 18.52 -0.77 5.60
CA LEU A 234 19.45 0.34 5.39
C LEU A 234 20.77 -0.10 4.76
N GLU A 235 21.31 -1.26 5.16
CA GLU A 235 22.49 -1.86 4.52
C GLU A 235 22.24 -2.14 3.03
N ARG A 236 21.11 -2.79 2.69
CA ARG A 236 20.73 -3.05 1.29
C ARG A 236 20.51 -1.76 0.49
N LEU A 237 19.86 -0.76 1.11
CA LEU A 237 19.65 0.54 0.48
C LEU A 237 20.97 1.24 0.18
N ARG A 238 21.89 1.28 1.16
CA ARG A 238 23.24 1.84 1.01
C ARG A 238 24.01 1.13 -0.11
N GLU A 239 24.06 -0.19 -0.09
CA GLU A 239 24.73 -0.99 -1.12
C GLU A 239 24.15 -0.72 -2.52
N SER A 240 22.82 -0.68 -2.64
CA SER A 240 22.13 -0.42 -3.91
C SER A 240 22.40 0.97 -4.46
N ILE A 241 22.51 1.97 -3.58
CA ILE A 241 22.86 3.35 -3.91
C ILE A 241 24.33 3.41 -4.35
N THR A 242 25.26 2.89 -3.54
CA THR A 242 26.71 2.95 -3.84
C THR A 242 27.05 2.26 -5.16
N ALA A 243 26.38 1.16 -5.50
CA ALA A 243 26.55 0.48 -6.78
C ALA A 243 26.15 1.34 -8.00
N ARG A 244 25.27 2.33 -7.82
CA ARG A 244 24.72 3.20 -8.88
C ARG A 244 25.28 4.62 -8.85
N CYS A 245 25.67 5.09 -7.67
CA CYS A 245 26.26 6.39 -7.40
C CYS A 245 27.50 6.17 -6.51
N PRO A 246 28.71 6.09 -7.10
CA PRO A 246 29.95 5.90 -6.33
C PRO A 246 30.37 7.14 -5.52
N GLY A 247 29.72 8.28 -5.75
CA GLY A 247 29.97 9.53 -5.03
C GLY A 247 29.27 9.61 -3.68
N PRO A 248 29.42 10.74 -2.96
CA PRO A 248 28.69 10.98 -1.73
C PRO A 248 27.18 10.97 -1.95
N PHE A 249 26.45 10.24 -1.10
CA PHE A 249 25.00 10.19 -1.09
C PHE A 249 24.52 10.05 0.34
N ALA A 250 23.55 10.86 0.77
CA ALA A 250 23.08 10.83 2.16
C ALA A 250 21.77 10.04 2.33
N ILE A 251 21.62 9.39 3.47
CA ILE A 251 20.44 8.66 3.94
C ILE A 251 20.14 9.19 5.33
N TRP A 252 19.03 9.89 5.47
CA TRP A 252 18.45 10.25 6.76
C TRP A 252 17.28 9.33 7.07
N VAL A 253 17.01 9.12 8.36
CA VAL A 253 15.86 8.32 8.80
C VAL A 253 14.96 9.15 9.71
N GLU A 254 13.66 9.05 9.50
CA GLU A 254 12.71 9.51 10.51
C GLU A 254 12.71 8.54 11.68
N LYS A 255 13.31 8.97 12.80
CA LYS A 255 13.42 8.17 14.02
C LYS A 255 13.27 9.09 15.23
N ILE A 256 12.32 8.76 16.11
CA ILE A 256 12.13 9.49 17.37
C ILE A 256 13.05 8.91 18.44
N LEU A 257 14.03 9.69 18.89
CA LEU A 257 14.95 9.33 19.98
C LEU A 257 14.38 9.83 21.31
N LEU A 258 14.35 8.96 22.33
CA LEU A 258 13.85 9.31 23.66
C LEU A 258 15.00 9.68 24.60
N GLY A 259 15.01 10.92 25.10
CA GLY A 259 16.00 11.40 26.05
C GLY A 259 17.43 11.31 25.50
N ASP A 260 18.27 10.49 26.15
CA ASP A 260 19.67 10.24 25.77
C ASP A 260 19.85 8.98 24.92
N GLU A 261 18.76 8.38 24.42
CA GLU A 261 18.85 7.28 23.47
C GLU A 261 19.67 7.73 22.24
N PRO A 262 20.78 7.06 21.90
CA PRO A 262 21.57 7.40 20.72
C PRO A 262 20.92 6.82 19.46
N LEU A 263 21.14 7.46 18.31
CA LEU A 263 20.90 6.81 17.03
C LEU A 263 21.79 5.56 16.94
N ARG A 264 21.25 4.48 16.38
CA ARG A 264 21.95 3.19 16.35
C ARG A 264 23.26 3.32 15.56
N PRO A 265 24.43 3.10 16.18
CA PRO A 265 25.73 3.47 15.59
C PRO A 265 26.15 2.57 14.41
N ASN A 266 25.48 1.43 14.25
CA ASN A 266 25.72 0.47 13.17
C ASN A 266 24.77 0.66 11.98
N TRP A 267 23.92 1.70 11.98
CA TRP A 267 23.09 2.03 10.83
C TRP A 267 23.92 2.86 9.84
N PRO A 268 23.96 2.48 8.54
CA PRO A 268 24.74 3.19 7.53
C PRO A 268 24.02 4.45 7.05
N VAL A 269 23.77 5.39 7.96
CA VAL A 269 22.96 6.62 7.76
C VAL A 269 23.68 7.84 8.31
N GLU A 270 23.34 9.01 7.77
CA GLU A 270 23.95 10.29 8.15
C GLU A 270 23.29 10.89 9.41
N GLY A 271 22.07 10.48 9.75
CA GLY A 271 21.40 10.92 10.98
C GLY A 271 19.89 10.67 11.01
N SER A 272 19.25 11.19 12.07
CA SER A 272 17.80 11.33 12.15
C SER A 272 17.32 12.55 11.35
N THR A 273 16.01 12.77 11.29
CA THR A 273 15.42 14.02 10.80
C THR A 273 15.49 15.18 11.80
N GLY A 274 16.13 14.99 12.97
CA GLY A 274 16.48 16.09 13.88
C GLY A 274 15.47 16.45 14.97
N TYR A 275 14.46 15.61 15.25
CA TYR A 275 13.53 15.85 16.36
C TYR A 275 14.24 15.93 17.73
N ASP A 276 15.33 15.19 17.89
CA ASP A 276 16.21 15.20 19.06
C ASP A 276 16.93 16.54 19.23
N ALA A 277 17.35 17.17 18.13
CA ALA A 277 17.90 18.52 18.16
C ALA A 277 16.80 19.55 18.49
N LEU A 278 15.63 19.43 17.86
CA LEU A 278 14.48 20.31 18.09
C LEU A 278 14.05 20.31 19.56
N ALA A 279 14.05 19.17 20.23
CA ALA A 279 13.69 19.06 21.64
C ALA A 279 14.69 19.73 22.61
N ARG A 280 15.87 20.14 22.13
CA ARG A 280 16.94 20.79 22.91
C ARG A 280 17.07 22.29 22.62
N LEU A 281 16.32 22.81 21.65
CA LEU A 281 16.23 24.24 21.33
C LEU A 281 15.30 24.96 22.32
#